data_AF-A0A0C3QTR5-F1
#
_entry.id   AF-A0A0C3QTR5-F1
#
_cell.length_a   1.000
_cell.length_b   1.000
_cell.length_c   1.000
_cell.angle_alpha   90.00
_cell.angle_beta   90.00
_cell.angle_gamma   90.00
#
_symmetry.space_group_name_H-M   'P 1'
#
loop_
_entity.id
_entity.type
_entity.pdbx_description
1 polymer ?
#
loop_
_entity_poly.entity_id
_entity_poly.type
_entity_poly.pdbx_seq_one_letter_code
_entity_poly.pdbx_strand_id
1 'polypeptide(L)'
;MVIVVSALLVRVSWLASISAGTPLQTRGPSSQMPQYDLPKYLSQNLGPYSARYSVYSFGGYNHIPSDIPHDCDVVQVNILQRHAARYPTSGFGDSIASAVGKIKEAAARSPQEAARSPLVFVSTYNYTLGKDSLVDFGRLQAYTSGKYISDHYRSLSSSGTFIRATTKDRVLESARWFKHGFKGKPLPFPISDLELPDVIIPTGPSINNTLAVGNCAAAKAAAERTPDAPNIQRLNIYASPIATRLNAFIPDLNLTARDAHALMALCAFDTAFQNGKAEWVDNEYYWDLDFADVSTDNSIVRMIAALGILEDSEPLPAHGPPSKSHLFVSS
;
A
#
# COMPACT_ATOMS: atom_id res chain seq x y z
N MET A 1 -30.43 24.87 46.91
CA MET A 1 -30.77 24.78 45.48
C MET A 1 -29.79 23.79 44.86
N VAL A 2 -30.21 22.53 44.72
CA VAL A 2 -29.36 21.42 44.27
C VAL A 2 -29.63 21.22 42.79
N ILE A 3 -28.62 21.42 41.95
CA ILE A 3 -28.67 21.09 40.52
C ILE A 3 -27.85 19.81 40.35
N VAL A 4 -28.55 18.69 40.19
CA VAL A 4 -27.95 17.41 39.81
C VAL A 4 -27.80 17.42 38.29
N VAL A 5 -26.56 17.47 37.79
CA VAL A 5 -26.26 17.28 36.38
C VAL A 5 -25.91 15.80 36.18
N SER A 6 -26.88 15.05 35.67
CA SER A 6 -26.70 13.65 35.27
C SER A 6 -25.79 13.58 34.03
N ALA A 7 -24.58 13.06 34.17
CA ALA A 7 -23.71 12.75 33.04
C ALA A 7 -24.21 11.47 32.36
N LEU A 8 -24.86 11.61 31.20
CA LEU A 8 -25.20 10.49 30.34
C LEU A 8 -23.91 9.99 29.64
N LEU A 9 -23.33 8.91 30.15
CA LEU A 9 -22.28 8.17 29.46
C LEU A 9 -22.90 7.36 28.32
N VAL A 10 -23.00 7.97 27.12
CA VAL A 10 -23.33 7.23 25.90
C VAL A 10 -22.09 6.45 25.48
N ARG A 11 -22.05 5.16 25.81
CA ARG A 11 -21.12 4.22 25.18
C ARG A 11 -21.56 4.04 23.72
N VAL A 12 -20.93 4.77 22.80
CA VAL A 12 -21.02 4.48 21.38
C VAL A 12 -20.14 3.25 21.11
N SER A 13 -20.72 2.07 21.25
CA SER A 13 -20.11 0.84 20.76
C SER A 13 -20.12 0.87 19.23
N TRP A 14 -19.00 1.30 18.64
CA TRP A 14 -18.71 1.05 17.25
C TRP A 14 -18.51 -0.45 17.07
N LEU A 15 -19.57 -1.15 16.66
CA LEU A 15 -19.46 -2.47 16.07
C LEU A 15 -18.82 -2.28 14.70
N ALA A 16 -17.49 -2.21 14.66
CA ALA A 16 -16.76 -2.49 13.45
C ALA A 16 -17.11 -3.93 13.06
N SER A 17 -17.65 -4.13 11.86
CA SER A 17 -17.78 -5.45 11.26
C SER A 17 -16.39 -6.00 10.98
N ILE A 18 -15.74 -6.54 12.02
CA ILE A 18 -14.46 -7.22 11.91
C ILE A 18 -14.78 -8.56 11.28
N SER A 19 -14.51 -8.69 9.98
CA SER A 19 -14.34 -9.98 9.33
C SER A 19 -13.39 -10.81 10.20
N ALA A 20 -13.86 -11.97 10.68
CA ALA A 20 -13.06 -12.91 11.46
C ALA A 20 -11.91 -13.42 10.57
N GLY A 21 -10.81 -12.67 10.53
CA GLY A 21 -9.65 -12.99 9.72
C GLY A 21 -8.96 -14.23 10.25
N THR A 22 -8.62 -15.14 9.33
CA THR A 22 -7.77 -16.29 9.60
C THR A 22 -6.42 -15.86 10.18
N PRO A 23 -5.85 -16.59 11.15
CA PRO A 23 -4.53 -16.27 11.71
C PRO A 23 -3.45 -16.27 10.62
N LEU A 24 -2.54 -15.28 10.66
CA LEU A 24 -1.44 -15.17 9.69
C LEU A 24 -0.47 -16.36 9.82
N GLN A 25 -0.43 -17.25 8.84
CA GLN A 25 0.51 -18.38 8.78
C GLN A 25 1.77 -17.99 7.99
N THR A 26 2.95 -18.39 8.46
CA THR A 26 4.21 -18.22 7.72
C THR A 26 4.79 -19.56 7.29
N ARG A 27 5.38 -19.61 6.09
CA ARG A 27 6.37 -20.61 5.66
C ARG A 27 7.67 -19.86 5.35
N GLY A 28 8.50 -19.59 6.34
CA GLY A 28 9.82 -18.96 6.13
C GLY A 28 10.43 -18.30 7.37
N PRO A 29 11.76 -18.07 7.40
CA PRO A 29 12.43 -17.38 8.51
C PRO A 29 11.91 -15.94 8.63
N SER A 30 11.48 -15.58 9.85
CA SER A 30 10.62 -14.40 10.10
C SER A 30 11.29 -13.03 9.92
N SER A 31 12.54 -12.96 9.44
CA SER A 31 13.35 -11.73 9.32
C SER A 31 13.54 -11.21 7.89
N GLN A 32 13.20 -12.00 6.87
CA GLN A 32 13.30 -11.55 5.47
C GLN A 32 11.96 -11.04 4.96
N MET A 33 11.97 -9.83 4.38
CA MET A 33 10.77 -9.25 3.77
C MET A 33 10.16 -10.23 2.75
N PRO A 34 8.83 -10.45 2.77
CA PRO A 34 8.16 -11.26 1.76
C PRO A 34 8.52 -10.79 0.36
N GLN A 35 8.93 -11.73 -0.49
CA GLN A 35 9.38 -11.46 -1.85
C GLN A 35 8.27 -11.81 -2.85
N TYR A 36 8.25 -11.04 -3.93
CA TYR A 36 7.49 -11.39 -5.12
C TYR A 36 8.31 -12.36 -5.97
N ASP A 37 7.66 -13.39 -6.51
CA ASP A 37 8.19 -14.25 -7.57
C ASP A 37 8.07 -13.54 -8.92
N LEU A 38 8.69 -12.36 -8.95
CA LEU A 38 8.73 -11.43 -10.07
C LEU A 38 10.17 -10.93 -10.19
N PRO A 39 10.65 -10.65 -11.41
CA PRO A 39 11.91 -9.96 -11.59
C PRO A 39 11.98 -8.67 -10.76
N LYS A 40 13.18 -8.35 -10.24
CA LYS A 40 13.37 -7.17 -9.38
C LYS A 40 12.86 -5.87 -10.01
N TYR A 41 13.15 -5.67 -11.29
CA TYR A 41 12.72 -4.46 -11.99
C TYR A 41 11.18 -4.35 -12.09
N LEU A 42 10.42 -5.44 -12.03
CA LEU A 42 8.96 -5.40 -11.92
C LEU A 42 8.49 -5.24 -10.49
N SER A 43 8.95 -6.13 -9.60
CA SER A 43 8.53 -6.15 -8.19
C SER A 43 8.83 -4.86 -7.44
N GLN A 44 9.83 -4.08 -7.89
CA GLN A 44 10.18 -2.78 -7.33
C GLN A 44 9.37 -1.63 -7.96
N ASN A 45 8.80 -1.84 -9.16
CA ASN A 45 7.96 -0.87 -9.88
C ASN A 45 6.45 -1.16 -9.80
N LEU A 46 5.98 -2.03 -8.90
CA LEU A 46 4.54 -2.22 -8.61
C LEU A 46 3.91 -1.03 -7.85
N GLY A 47 4.59 0.11 -7.81
CA GLY A 47 4.17 1.33 -7.11
C GLY A 47 3.85 1.08 -5.63
N PRO A 48 2.61 1.34 -5.17
CA PRO A 48 2.17 1.12 -3.78
C PRO A 48 2.45 -0.26 -3.20
N TYR A 49 2.54 -1.27 -4.06
CA TYR A 49 2.45 -2.67 -3.70
C TYR A 49 3.83 -3.32 -3.63
N SER A 50 4.88 -2.67 -4.14
CA SER A 50 6.26 -3.13 -4.00
C SER A 50 6.59 -3.41 -2.53
N ALA A 51 7.17 -4.58 -2.25
CA ALA A 51 7.69 -4.87 -0.92
C ALA A 51 8.82 -3.88 -0.60
N ARG A 52 9.07 -3.58 0.68
CA ARG A 52 10.20 -2.72 1.08
C ARG A 52 11.51 -3.26 0.46
N TYR A 53 12.23 -2.39 -0.22
CA TYR A 53 13.57 -2.65 -0.75
C TYR A 53 14.47 -1.43 -0.53
N SER A 54 15.79 -1.65 -0.48
CA SER A 54 16.76 -0.56 -0.39
C SER A 54 16.94 0.10 -1.75
N VAL A 55 16.89 1.43 -1.77
CA VAL A 55 17.16 2.24 -2.97
C VAL A 55 18.60 2.73 -2.90
N TYR A 56 19.45 2.22 -3.80
CA TYR A 56 20.89 2.49 -3.79
C TYR A 56 21.30 3.67 -4.68
N SER A 57 20.37 4.23 -5.44
CA SER A 57 20.59 5.39 -6.31
C SER A 57 19.43 6.38 -6.21
N PHE A 58 19.74 7.64 -5.87
CA PHE A 58 18.75 8.72 -5.81
C PHE A 58 19.43 10.07 -6.09
N GLY A 59 18.79 10.93 -6.89
CA GLY A 59 19.25 12.31 -7.11
C GLY A 59 20.66 12.43 -7.73
N GLY A 60 21.07 11.48 -8.58
CA GLY A 60 22.41 11.47 -9.19
C GLY A 60 23.50 10.82 -8.34
N TYR A 61 23.21 10.45 -7.09
CA TYR A 61 24.08 9.65 -6.25
C TYR A 61 23.86 8.17 -6.55
N ASN A 62 24.94 7.41 -6.69
CA ASN A 62 24.92 5.96 -6.86
C ASN A 62 25.69 5.31 -5.72
N HIS A 63 25.23 4.13 -5.28
CA HIS A 63 25.88 3.30 -4.25
C HIS A 63 25.93 3.95 -2.86
N ILE A 64 24.90 4.68 -2.44
CA ILE A 64 24.82 5.12 -1.03
C ILE A 64 24.60 3.85 -0.16
N PRO A 65 25.53 3.49 0.73
CA PRO A 65 25.35 2.33 1.60
C PRO A 65 24.18 2.58 2.56
N SER A 66 23.39 1.54 2.83
CA SER A 66 22.33 1.60 3.84
C SER A 66 22.83 1.36 5.27
N ASP A 67 24.09 0.96 5.41
CA ASP A 67 24.71 0.67 6.70
C ASP A 67 25.04 1.97 7.44
N ILE A 68 25.01 1.90 8.77
CA ILE A 68 25.41 3.00 9.63
C ILE A 68 26.91 3.26 9.37
N PRO A 69 27.33 4.50 9.09
CA PRO A 69 28.75 4.81 8.88
C PRO A 69 29.62 4.39 10.06
N HIS A 70 30.87 4.05 9.78
CA HIS A 70 31.86 3.77 10.81
C HIS A 70 31.97 4.97 11.78
N ASP A 71 32.10 4.69 13.09
CA ASP A 71 32.13 5.68 14.17
C ASP A 71 30.87 6.57 14.32
N CYS A 72 29.74 6.17 13.73
CA CYS A 72 28.47 6.86 13.92
C CYS A 72 27.49 6.01 14.73
N ASP A 73 26.82 6.65 15.69
CA ASP A 73 25.68 6.09 16.39
C ASP A 73 24.39 6.74 15.92
N VAL A 74 23.38 5.94 15.60
CA VAL A 74 22.05 6.45 15.33
C VAL A 74 21.39 6.78 16.66
N VAL A 75 21.10 8.06 16.89
CA VAL A 75 20.52 8.56 18.15
C VAL A 75 18.99 8.74 18.08
N GLN A 76 18.43 8.82 16.86
CA GLN A 76 17.00 8.96 16.61
C GLN A 76 16.64 8.37 15.24
N VAL A 77 15.46 7.77 15.14
CA VAL A 77 14.89 7.26 13.88
C VAL A 77 13.44 7.70 13.75
N ASN A 78 13.09 8.32 12.63
CA ASN A 78 11.72 8.64 12.26
C ASN A 78 11.36 7.89 10.97
N ILE A 79 10.26 7.13 11.00
CA ILE A 79 9.82 6.30 9.87
C ILE A 79 8.42 6.74 9.47
N LEU A 80 8.26 7.10 8.20
CA LEU A 80 6.95 7.23 7.57
C LEU A 80 6.71 6.00 6.69
N GLN A 81 5.70 5.19 7.01
CA GLN A 81 5.44 3.94 6.32
C GLN A 81 3.98 3.84 5.84
N ARG A 82 3.79 3.63 4.54
CA ARG A 82 2.48 3.33 3.96
C ARG A 82 1.89 2.03 4.55
N HIS A 83 0.57 1.89 4.49
CA HIS A 83 -0.08 0.58 4.64
C HIS A 83 0.56 -0.48 3.72
N ALA A 84 0.52 -1.74 4.14
CA ALA A 84 1.05 -2.86 3.36
C ALA A 84 0.13 -3.25 2.18
N ALA A 85 0.53 -4.29 1.44
CA ALA A 85 -0.24 -4.83 0.32
C ALA A 85 -1.68 -5.22 0.73
N ARG A 86 -2.63 -4.94 -0.16
CA ARG A 86 -4.07 -5.04 0.10
C ARG A 86 -4.82 -5.49 -1.13
N TYR A 87 -6.09 -5.84 -0.94
CA TYR A 87 -7.04 -5.97 -2.02
C TYR A 87 -7.35 -4.62 -2.72
N PRO A 88 -7.90 -4.63 -3.94
CA PRO A 88 -8.39 -3.43 -4.62
C PRO A 88 -9.39 -2.63 -3.78
N THR A 89 -9.51 -1.33 -4.05
CA THR A 89 -10.66 -0.56 -3.54
C THR A 89 -11.92 -0.99 -4.30
N SER A 90 -13.11 -0.77 -3.74
CA SER A 90 -14.37 -1.19 -4.39
C SER A 90 -14.45 -0.84 -5.88
N GLY A 91 -14.40 0.45 -6.22
CA GLY A 91 -14.63 0.90 -7.59
C GLY A 91 -13.50 0.51 -8.55
N PHE A 92 -12.28 0.34 -8.03
CA PHE A 92 -11.18 -0.15 -8.85
C PHE A 92 -11.29 -1.66 -9.08
N GLY A 93 -11.73 -2.43 -8.07
CA GLY A 93 -12.05 -3.85 -8.21
C GLY A 93 -13.16 -4.09 -9.25
N ASP A 94 -14.19 -3.25 -9.27
CA ASP A 94 -15.24 -3.30 -10.30
C ASP A 94 -14.69 -3.06 -11.72
N SER A 95 -13.71 -2.15 -11.84
CA SER A 95 -13.03 -1.87 -13.12
C SER A 95 -12.20 -3.07 -13.59
N ILE A 96 -11.50 -3.75 -12.67
CA ILE A 96 -10.77 -4.98 -12.97
C ILE A 96 -11.72 -6.09 -13.41
N ALA A 97 -12.80 -6.33 -12.65
CA ALA A 97 -13.78 -7.36 -12.94
C ALA A 97 -14.44 -7.13 -14.31
N SER A 98 -14.74 -5.87 -14.65
CA SER A 98 -15.26 -5.48 -15.97
C SER A 98 -14.28 -5.81 -17.10
N ALA A 99 -13.00 -5.45 -16.96
CA ALA A 99 -11.97 -5.74 -17.97
C ALA A 99 -11.76 -7.24 -18.18
N VAL A 100 -11.72 -8.03 -17.11
CA VAL A 100 -11.68 -9.50 -17.16
C VAL A 100 -12.93 -10.05 -17.85
N GLY A 101 -14.10 -9.49 -17.53
CA GLY A 101 -15.38 -9.86 -18.16
C GLY A 101 -15.38 -9.68 -19.67
N LYS A 102 -14.89 -8.53 -20.18
CA LYS A 102 -14.75 -8.29 -21.63
C LYS A 102 -13.90 -9.34 -22.33
N ILE A 103 -12.77 -9.73 -21.71
CA ILE A 103 -11.90 -10.78 -22.26
C ILE A 103 -12.63 -12.12 -22.31
N LYS A 104 -13.34 -12.49 -21.24
CA LYS A 104 -14.12 -13.73 -21.20
C LYS A 104 -15.23 -13.77 -22.24
N GLU A 105 -15.97 -12.67 -22.39
CA GLU A 105 -17.04 -12.57 -23.37
C GLU A 105 -16.51 -12.65 -24.81
N ALA A 106 -15.40 -11.97 -25.11
CA ALA A 106 -14.76 -12.04 -26.42
C ALA A 106 -14.20 -13.45 -26.69
N ALA A 107 -13.60 -14.09 -25.68
CA ALA A 107 -13.11 -15.45 -25.79
C ALA A 107 -14.24 -16.47 -26.04
N ALA A 108 -15.41 -16.26 -25.44
CA ALA A 108 -16.59 -17.10 -25.69
C ALA A 108 -17.12 -16.94 -27.13
N ARG A 109 -17.02 -15.74 -27.71
CA ARG A 109 -17.41 -15.48 -29.12
C ARG A 109 -16.39 -16.02 -30.13
N SER A 110 -15.10 -15.99 -29.79
CA SER A 110 -13.98 -16.36 -30.67
C SER A 110 -13.03 -17.36 -29.99
N PRO A 111 -13.46 -18.62 -29.75
CA PRO A 111 -12.69 -19.56 -28.91
C PRO A 111 -11.35 -19.99 -29.51
N GLN A 112 -11.24 -20.04 -30.84
CA GLN A 112 -10.03 -20.49 -31.52
C GLN A 112 -8.92 -19.44 -31.43
N GLU A 113 -9.27 -18.17 -31.61
CA GLU A 113 -8.40 -17.01 -31.46
C GLU A 113 -7.98 -16.87 -29.99
N ALA A 114 -8.93 -16.98 -29.06
CA ALA A 114 -8.64 -16.93 -27.63
C ALA A 114 -7.70 -18.05 -27.17
N ALA A 115 -7.85 -19.28 -27.69
CA ALA A 115 -6.99 -20.40 -27.34
C ALA A 115 -5.53 -20.23 -27.84
N ARG A 116 -5.32 -19.46 -28.91
CA ARG A 116 -3.98 -19.15 -29.46
C ARG A 116 -3.41 -17.83 -28.91
N SER A 117 -4.23 -17.06 -28.20
CA SER A 117 -3.89 -15.76 -27.64
C SER A 117 -3.11 -15.89 -26.33
N PRO A 118 -2.19 -14.95 -26.03
CA PRO A 118 -1.58 -14.85 -24.70
C PRO A 118 -2.60 -14.53 -23.59
N LEU A 119 -3.84 -14.17 -23.93
CA LEU A 119 -4.94 -13.94 -22.97
C LEU A 119 -5.71 -15.22 -22.62
N VAL A 120 -5.30 -16.40 -23.11
CA VAL A 120 -6.01 -17.66 -22.90
C VAL A 120 -6.26 -17.95 -21.42
N PHE A 121 -5.33 -17.65 -20.54
CA PHE A 121 -5.48 -17.88 -19.10
C PHE A 121 -6.61 -17.04 -18.48
N VAL A 122 -6.84 -15.81 -18.98
CA VAL A 122 -7.92 -14.92 -18.50
C VAL A 122 -9.30 -15.52 -18.74
N SER A 123 -9.46 -16.34 -19.78
CA SER A 123 -10.73 -17.02 -20.06
C SER A 123 -11.15 -17.96 -18.92
N THR A 124 -10.17 -18.52 -18.20
CA THR A 124 -10.39 -19.44 -17.06
C THR A 124 -10.13 -18.80 -15.69
N TYR A 125 -9.45 -17.64 -15.67
CA TYR A 125 -9.15 -16.89 -14.45
C TYR A 125 -10.42 -16.53 -13.67
N ASN A 126 -10.48 -16.86 -12.39
CA ASN A 126 -11.62 -16.53 -11.54
C ASN A 126 -11.30 -15.35 -10.63
N TYR A 127 -11.90 -14.19 -10.89
CA TYR A 127 -11.71 -13.00 -10.07
C TYR A 127 -12.37 -13.21 -8.69
N THR A 128 -11.54 -13.43 -7.68
CA THR A 128 -11.97 -13.72 -6.29
C THR A 128 -11.36 -12.77 -5.26
N LEU A 129 -10.72 -11.69 -5.74
CA LEU A 129 -10.10 -10.70 -4.87
C LEU A 129 -11.15 -10.02 -3.98
N GLY A 130 -10.80 -9.86 -2.71
CA GLY A 130 -11.59 -9.11 -1.75
C GLY A 130 -11.56 -7.60 -2.01
N LYS A 131 -11.85 -6.82 -0.96
CA LYS A 131 -11.95 -5.36 -1.04
C LYS A 131 -11.27 -4.69 0.14
N ASP A 132 -10.47 -3.66 -0.16
CA ASP A 132 -9.85 -2.67 0.74
C ASP A 132 -8.89 -3.19 1.84
N SER A 133 -9.17 -4.35 2.43
CA SER A 133 -8.40 -4.97 3.51
C SER A 133 -7.03 -5.46 3.06
N LEU A 134 -6.12 -5.62 4.02
CA LEU A 134 -4.80 -6.22 3.77
C LEU A 134 -4.96 -7.68 3.31
N VAL A 135 -4.07 -8.10 2.41
CA VAL A 135 -3.86 -9.52 2.08
C VAL A 135 -2.83 -10.11 3.05
N ASP A 136 -2.78 -11.44 3.19
CA ASP A 136 -1.83 -12.09 4.12
C ASP A 136 -0.38 -11.75 3.83
N PHE A 137 -0.02 -11.66 2.55
CA PHE A 137 1.28 -11.15 2.13
C PHE A 137 1.61 -9.77 2.71
N GLY A 138 0.64 -8.84 2.67
CA GLY A 138 0.79 -7.49 3.22
C GLY A 138 0.89 -7.48 4.74
N ARG A 139 0.11 -8.32 5.43
CA ARG A 139 0.22 -8.48 6.90
C ARG A 139 1.64 -8.93 7.28
N LEU A 140 2.19 -9.90 6.54
CA LEU A 140 3.55 -10.37 6.75
C LEU A 140 4.59 -9.30 6.41
N GLN A 141 4.37 -8.48 5.37
CA GLN A 141 5.24 -7.32 5.09
C GLN A 141 5.27 -6.33 6.26
N ALA A 142 4.11 -5.98 6.82
CA ALA A 142 4.03 -5.06 7.95
C ALA A 142 4.73 -5.61 9.20
N TYR A 143 4.46 -6.87 9.54
CA TYR A 143 5.12 -7.59 10.63
C TYR A 143 6.65 -7.60 10.45
N THR A 144 7.11 -8.02 9.26
CA THR A 144 8.53 -8.15 8.97
C THR A 144 9.24 -6.81 8.95
N SER A 145 8.57 -5.75 8.49
CA SER A 145 9.10 -4.38 8.59
C SER A 145 9.35 -3.98 10.05
N GLY A 146 8.37 -4.22 10.94
CA GLY A 146 8.54 -3.94 12.37
C GLY A 146 9.71 -4.70 12.98
N LYS A 147 9.82 -6.00 12.69
CA LYS A 147 10.93 -6.83 13.17
C LYS A 147 12.29 -6.33 12.64
N TYR A 148 12.38 -6.06 11.33
CA TYR A 148 13.59 -5.54 10.71
C TYR A 148 14.06 -4.24 11.37
N ILE A 149 13.15 -3.29 11.60
CA ILE A 149 13.49 -2.01 12.22
C ILE A 149 13.97 -2.21 13.67
N SER A 150 13.30 -3.07 14.43
CA SER A 150 13.70 -3.41 15.80
C SER A 150 15.10 -4.03 15.85
N ASP A 151 15.39 -4.95 14.93
CA ASP A 151 16.69 -5.63 14.84
C ASP A 151 17.81 -4.70 14.33
N HIS A 152 17.52 -3.86 13.34
CA HIS A 152 18.49 -2.97 12.70
C HIS A 152 18.85 -1.78 13.61
N TYR A 153 17.89 -1.24 14.36
CA TYR A 153 18.12 -0.16 15.33
C TYR A 153 18.00 -0.67 16.76
N ARG A 154 18.65 -1.80 17.07
CA ARG A 154 18.49 -2.50 18.36
C ARG A 154 18.82 -1.62 19.58
N SER A 155 19.86 -0.79 19.49
CA SER A 155 20.27 0.14 20.56
C SER A 155 19.20 1.18 20.90
N LEU A 156 18.41 1.60 19.92
CA LEU A 156 17.29 2.52 20.10
C LEU A 156 16.02 1.79 20.55
N SER A 157 15.77 0.64 19.93
CA SER A 157 14.53 -0.11 20.08
C SER A 157 14.33 -0.68 21.49
N SER A 158 15.41 -0.91 22.25
CA SER A 158 15.34 -1.28 23.67
C SER A 158 14.67 -0.22 24.56
N SER A 159 14.66 1.04 24.14
CA SER A 159 14.00 2.15 24.84
C SER A 159 12.51 2.27 24.52
N GLY A 160 12.00 1.43 23.60
CA GLY A 160 10.62 1.43 23.13
C GLY A 160 10.44 2.16 21.78
N THR A 161 9.18 2.24 21.34
CA THR A 161 8.77 2.89 20.10
C THR A 161 7.52 3.72 20.37
N PHE A 162 7.35 4.81 19.64
CA PHE A 162 6.10 5.57 19.59
C PHE A 162 5.50 5.48 18.19
N ILE A 163 4.27 4.97 18.09
CA ILE A 163 3.60 4.68 16.82
C ILE A 163 2.33 5.51 16.69
N ARG A 164 2.21 6.25 15.60
CA ARG A 164 0.97 6.93 15.20
C ARG A 164 0.38 6.29 13.96
N ALA A 165 -0.95 6.18 13.88
CA ALA A 165 -1.63 5.69 12.69
C ALA A 165 -2.95 6.43 12.43
N THR A 166 -3.41 6.44 11.19
CA THR A 166 -4.75 6.96 10.86
C THR A 166 -5.88 5.97 11.21
N THR A 167 -7.13 6.45 11.28
CA THR A 167 -8.32 5.57 11.42
C THR A 167 -8.70 4.82 10.13
N LYS A 168 -7.87 4.84 9.08
CA LYS A 168 -8.16 4.05 7.88
C LYS A 168 -7.81 2.59 8.15
N ASP A 169 -8.78 1.68 8.06
CA ASP A 169 -8.64 0.26 8.49
C ASP A 169 -7.33 -0.41 8.09
N ARG A 170 -6.97 -0.36 6.80
CA ARG A 170 -5.71 -0.94 6.27
C ARG A 170 -4.44 -0.32 6.85
N VAL A 171 -4.48 0.97 7.18
CA VAL A 171 -3.35 1.70 7.79
C VAL A 171 -3.24 1.31 9.26
N LEU A 172 -4.37 1.35 9.98
CA LEU A 172 -4.42 0.92 11.38
C LEU A 172 -3.98 -0.53 11.54
N GLU A 173 -4.47 -1.45 10.71
CA GLU A 173 -4.07 -2.86 10.73
C GLU A 173 -2.56 -3.02 10.43
N SER A 174 -2.02 -2.28 9.46
CA SER A 174 -0.59 -2.30 9.15
C SER A 174 0.27 -1.85 10.34
N ALA A 175 -0.12 -0.77 11.01
CA ALA A 175 0.58 -0.26 12.19
C ALA A 175 0.54 -1.27 13.36
N ARG A 176 -0.58 -1.97 13.53
CA ARG A 176 -0.75 -3.04 14.53
C ARG A 176 0.17 -4.23 14.25
N TRP A 177 0.25 -4.69 12.99
CA TRP A 177 1.18 -5.74 12.58
C TRP A 177 2.64 -5.31 12.71
N PHE A 178 2.97 -4.08 12.32
CA PHE A 178 4.29 -3.50 12.55
C PHE A 178 4.68 -3.53 14.02
N LYS A 179 3.80 -3.05 14.93
CA LYS A 179 4.04 -3.06 16.38
C LYS A 179 4.24 -4.48 16.91
N HIS A 180 3.47 -5.45 16.42
CA HIS A 180 3.60 -6.85 16.79
C HIS A 180 4.96 -7.44 16.40
N GLY A 181 5.41 -7.18 15.17
CA GLY A 181 6.73 -7.59 14.68
C GLY A 181 7.89 -6.87 15.37
N PHE A 182 7.75 -5.57 15.62
CA PHE A 182 8.72 -4.76 16.36
C PHE A 182 8.99 -5.30 17.76
N LYS A 183 7.92 -5.77 18.44
CA LYS A 183 8.01 -6.44 19.75
C LYS A 183 8.51 -7.89 19.69
N GLY A 184 8.79 -8.42 18.49
CA GLY A 184 9.25 -9.80 18.31
C GLY A 184 8.21 -10.85 18.72
N LYS A 185 6.92 -10.51 18.71
CA LYS A 185 5.87 -11.46 19.12
C LYS A 185 5.69 -12.57 18.07
N PRO A 186 5.27 -13.78 18.49
CA PRO A 186 5.18 -14.93 17.60
C PRO A 186 4.01 -14.82 16.60
N LEU A 187 4.10 -15.65 15.56
CA LEU A 187 3.03 -15.97 14.62
C LEU A 187 2.72 -17.48 14.73
N PRO A 188 1.50 -17.94 14.40
CA PRO A 188 0.34 -17.14 14.00
C PRO A 188 -0.24 -16.34 15.18
N PHE A 189 -0.95 -15.25 14.87
CA PHE A 189 -1.59 -14.41 15.89
C PHE A 189 -2.94 -13.87 15.37
N PRO A 190 -3.99 -13.79 16.20
CA PRO A 190 -5.29 -13.27 15.79
C PRO A 190 -5.27 -11.75 15.60
N ILE A 191 -5.84 -11.28 14.49
CA ILE A 191 -5.90 -9.83 14.14
C ILE A 191 -6.66 -9.03 15.21
N SER A 192 -7.68 -9.62 15.82
CA SER A 192 -8.50 -8.98 16.87
C SER A 192 -7.66 -8.53 18.05
N ASP A 193 -6.62 -9.29 18.40
CA ASP A 193 -5.88 -9.13 19.65
C ASP A 193 -4.59 -8.32 19.46
N LEU A 194 -4.33 -7.84 18.24
CA LEU A 194 -3.14 -7.02 17.98
C LEU A 194 -3.20 -5.73 18.80
N GLU A 195 -2.07 -5.31 19.36
CA GLU A 195 -2.02 -4.07 20.12
C GLU A 195 -2.26 -2.84 19.24
N LEU A 196 -2.98 -1.85 19.77
CA LEU A 196 -3.18 -0.56 19.10
C LEU A 196 -1.88 0.27 19.05
N PRO A 197 -1.74 1.14 18.03
CA PRO A 197 -0.70 2.18 18.04
C PRO A 197 -0.93 3.16 19.20
N ASP A 198 0.10 3.93 19.55
CA ASP A 198 0.09 4.82 20.72
C ASP A 198 -0.80 6.04 20.50
N VAL A 199 -0.92 6.50 19.24
CA VAL A 199 -1.91 7.51 18.83
C VAL A 199 -2.65 7.05 17.58
N ILE A 200 -3.97 7.17 17.60
CA ILE A 200 -4.83 6.97 16.44
C ILE A 200 -5.42 8.32 16.04
N ILE A 201 -5.10 8.79 14.83
CA ILE A 201 -5.53 10.10 14.32
C ILE A 201 -6.75 9.89 13.41
N PRO A 202 -7.93 10.45 13.74
CA PRO A 202 -9.12 10.34 12.89
C PRO A 202 -8.90 10.87 11.48
N THR A 203 -9.55 10.26 10.50
CA THR A 203 -9.58 10.74 9.11
C THR A 203 -10.92 11.39 8.82
N GLY A 204 -10.93 12.58 8.24
CA GLY A 204 -12.17 13.23 7.82
C GLY A 204 -11.94 14.61 7.18
N PRO A 205 -12.95 15.15 6.49
CA PRO A 205 -12.84 16.43 5.77
C PRO A 205 -12.69 17.64 6.70
N SER A 206 -13.00 17.49 7.99
CA SER A 206 -12.89 18.51 9.02
C SER A 206 -11.81 18.20 10.07
N ILE A 207 -11.01 17.14 9.87
CA ILE A 207 -10.00 16.72 10.83
C ILE A 207 -8.62 17.18 10.36
N ASN A 208 -7.90 17.87 11.25
CA ASN A 208 -6.48 18.13 11.07
C ASN A 208 -5.71 16.83 11.31
N ASN A 209 -5.32 16.17 10.22
CA ASN A 209 -4.56 14.93 10.27
C ASN A 209 -3.35 15.05 9.35
N THR A 210 -2.16 15.18 9.94
CA THR A 210 -0.89 15.31 9.21
C THR A 210 -0.56 14.08 8.37
N LEU A 211 -1.11 12.91 8.70
CA LEU A 211 -0.90 11.66 7.97
C LEU A 211 -1.94 11.42 6.86
N ALA A 212 -3.02 12.20 6.85
CA ALA A 212 -4.08 12.10 5.85
C ALA A 212 -4.82 13.44 5.74
N VAL A 213 -4.18 14.43 5.13
CA VAL A 213 -4.73 15.78 4.99
C VAL A 213 -5.97 15.77 4.08
N GLY A 214 -7.15 15.80 4.71
CA GLY A 214 -8.45 15.76 4.02
C GLY A 214 -9.15 17.12 3.89
N ASN A 215 -8.59 18.18 4.48
CA ASN A 215 -9.23 19.48 4.65
C ASN A 215 -8.54 20.62 3.86
N CYS A 216 -7.64 20.31 2.93
CA CYS A 216 -7.02 21.31 2.06
C CYS A 216 -7.99 21.72 0.94
N ALA A 217 -8.66 22.87 1.10
CA ALA A 217 -9.63 23.38 0.13
C ALA A 217 -9.02 23.60 -1.27
N ALA A 218 -7.77 24.07 -1.35
CA ALA A 218 -7.08 24.25 -2.63
C ALA A 218 -6.80 22.91 -3.34
N ALA A 219 -6.43 21.86 -2.60
CA ALA A 219 -6.23 20.52 -3.15
C ALA A 219 -7.56 19.92 -3.64
N LYS A 220 -8.64 20.10 -2.86
CA LYS A 220 -9.98 19.67 -3.23
C LYS A 220 -10.45 20.38 -4.51
N ALA A 221 -10.32 21.70 -4.57
CA ALA A 221 -10.68 22.49 -5.74
C ALA A 221 -9.84 22.12 -6.98
N ALA A 222 -8.54 21.82 -6.82
CA ALA A 222 -7.70 21.35 -7.92
C ALA A 222 -8.16 19.98 -8.46
N ALA A 223 -8.49 19.05 -7.56
CA ALA A 223 -9.05 17.75 -7.93
C ALA A 223 -10.41 17.90 -8.64
N GLU A 224 -11.30 18.78 -8.16
CA GLU A 224 -12.62 19.02 -8.75
C GLU A 224 -12.57 19.70 -10.12
N ARG A 225 -11.59 20.58 -10.36
CA ARG A 225 -11.39 21.21 -11.70
C ARG A 225 -10.90 20.23 -12.74
N THR A 226 -10.24 19.15 -12.29
CA THR A 226 -9.61 18.18 -13.17
C THR A 226 -9.80 16.75 -12.66
N PRO A 227 -11.06 16.28 -12.44
CA PRO A 227 -11.31 15.04 -11.71
C PRO A 227 -10.65 13.84 -12.39
N ASP A 228 -10.58 13.88 -13.73
CA ASP A 228 -10.06 12.82 -14.56
C ASP A 228 -9.11 13.28 -15.69
N ALA A 229 -9.07 14.57 -16.05
CA ALA A 229 -8.38 15.01 -17.28
C ALA A 229 -6.84 14.82 -17.29
N PRO A 230 -6.09 15.15 -16.22
CA PRO A 230 -4.64 14.92 -16.14
C PRO A 230 -4.32 13.42 -16.07
N ASN A 231 -5.19 12.65 -15.43
CA ASN A 231 -5.05 11.21 -15.29
C ASN A 231 -5.37 10.48 -16.60
N ILE A 232 -6.42 10.86 -17.34
CA ILE A 232 -6.77 10.25 -18.63
C ILE A 232 -5.72 10.57 -19.70
N GLN A 233 -5.20 11.80 -19.77
CA GLN A 233 -4.15 12.12 -20.75
C GLN A 233 -2.90 11.27 -20.52
N ARG A 234 -2.44 11.16 -19.26
CA ARG A 234 -1.31 10.27 -18.91
C ARG A 234 -1.63 8.80 -19.15
N LEU A 235 -2.81 8.36 -18.73
CA LEU A 235 -3.31 7.01 -18.95
C LEU A 235 -3.28 6.65 -20.45
N ASN A 236 -3.74 7.56 -21.32
CA ASN A 236 -3.77 7.32 -22.75
C ASN A 236 -2.37 7.25 -23.38
N ILE A 237 -1.35 7.87 -22.78
CA ILE A 237 0.02 7.80 -23.28
C ILE A 237 0.56 6.37 -23.18
N TYR A 238 0.42 5.73 -22.02
CA TYR A 238 0.99 4.39 -21.83
C TYR A 238 -0.03 3.26 -22.05
N ALA A 239 -1.30 3.43 -21.70
CA ALA A 239 -2.27 2.34 -21.70
C ALA A 239 -3.08 2.18 -22.99
N SER A 240 -3.21 3.22 -23.82
CA SER A 240 -3.88 3.08 -25.13
C SER A 240 -3.12 2.14 -26.08
N PRO A 241 -1.77 2.23 -26.23
CA PRO A 241 -1.03 1.26 -27.04
C PRO A 241 -1.21 -0.19 -26.55
N ILE A 242 -1.26 -0.39 -25.23
CA ILE A 242 -1.50 -1.70 -24.61
C ILE A 242 -2.88 -2.22 -24.99
N ALA A 243 -3.92 -1.39 -24.81
CA ALA A 243 -5.29 -1.76 -25.18
C ALA A 243 -5.40 -2.15 -26.66
N THR A 244 -4.79 -1.36 -27.56
CA THR A 244 -4.73 -1.67 -29.00
C THR A 244 -4.06 -3.02 -29.27
N ARG A 245 -2.93 -3.30 -28.61
CA ARG A 245 -2.22 -4.57 -28.75
C ARG A 245 -3.05 -5.74 -28.25
N LEU A 246 -3.65 -5.63 -27.06
CA LEU A 246 -4.52 -6.67 -26.49
C LEU A 246 -5.74 -6.95 -27.37
N ASN A 247 -6.36 -5.90 -27.93
CA ASN A 247 -7.49 -6.02 -28.85
C ASN A 247 -7.15 -6.75 -30.16
N ALA A 248 -5.88 -6.83 -30.54
CA ALA A 248 -5.46 -7.55 -31.75
C ALA A 248 -5.49 -9.07 -31.58
N PHE A 249 -5.51 -9.60 -30.34
CA PHE A 249 -5.47 -11.04 -30.12
C PHE A 249 -6.82 -11.74 -30.21
N ILE A 250 -7.91 -11.04 -29.89
CA ILE A 250 -9.25 -11.61 -29.87
C ILE A 250 -10.20 -10.63 -30.59
N PRO A 251 -10.91 -11.07 -31.65
CA PRO A 251 -11.89 -10.23 -32.34
C PRO A 251 -12.93 -9.65 -31.38
N ASP A 252 -13.32 -8.39 -31.61
CA ASP A 252 -14.37 -7.69 -30.84
C ASP A 252 -14.12 -7.62 -29.31
N LEU A 253 -12.85 -7.64 -28.88
CA LEU A 253 -12.47 -7.52 -27.47
C LEU A 253 -12.71 -6.11 -26.90
N ASN A 254 -12.46 -5.06 -27.70
CA ASN A 254 -12.81 -3.67 -27.40
C ASN A 254 -12.41 -3.15 -25.99
N LEU A 255 -11.20 -3.47 -25.54
CA LEU A 255 -10.56 -2.89 -24.36
C LEU A 255 -10.20 -1.43 -24.61
N THR A 256 -10.41 -0.61 -23.59
CA THR A 256 -10.01 0.79 -23.51
C THR A 256 -8.70 0.94 -22.73
N ALA A 257 -8.10 2.13 -22.75
CA ALA A 257 -6.95 2.45 -21.91
C ALA A 257 -7.20 2.22 -20.40
N ARG A 258 -8.44 2.44 -19.93
CA ARG A 258 -8.84 2.16 -18.54
C ARG A 258 -8.86 0.66 -18.25
N ASP A 259 -9.36 -0.15 -19.19
CA ASP A 259 -9.37 -1.60 -19.03
C ASP A 259 -7.95 -2.17 -19.02
N ALA A 260 -7.08 -1.67 -19.92
CA ALA A 260 -5.67 -2.02 -19.92
C ALA A 260 -5.02 -1.72 -18.57
N HIS A 261 -5.15 -0.49 -18.04
CA HIS A 261 -4.61 -0.16 -16.72
C HIS A 261 -5.19 -0.99 -15.57
N ALA A 262 -6.48 -1.33 -15.62
CA ALA A 262 -7.09 -2.19 -14.61
C ALA A 262 -6.47 -3.60 -14.64
N LEU A 263 -6.26 -4.17 -15.83
CA LEU A 263 -5.54 -5.43 -16.00
C LEU A 263 -4.08 -5.31 -15.49
N MET A 264 -3.48 -4.10 -15.51
CA MET A 264 -2.09 -3.91 -15.06
C MET A 264 -2.00 -4.01 -13.57
N ALA A 265 -2.89 -3.30 -12.91
CA ALA A 265 -3.00 -3.36 -11.47
C ALA A 265 -3.45 -4.74 -10.99
N LEU A 266 -4.25 -5.48 -11.77
CA LEU A 266 -4.65 -6.84 -11.43
C LEU A 266 -3.42 -7.74 -11.19
N CYS A 267 -2.39 -7.67 -12.03
CA CYS A 267 -1.15 -8.43 -11.83
C CYS A 267 -0.57 -8.20 -10.42
N ALA A 268 -0.45 -6.95 -9.98
CA ALA A 268 0.09 -6.63 -8.66
C ALA A 268 -0.81 -7.12 -7.51
N PHE A 269 -2.14 -6.93 -7.64
CA PHE A 269 -3.10 -7.35 -6.63
C PHE A 269 -3.18 -8.87 -6.49
N ASP A 270 -3.27 -9.57 -7.61
CA ASP A 270 -3.37 -11.02 -7.67
C ASP A 270 -2.08 -11.65 -7.15
N THR A 271 -0.91 -11.16 -7.58
CA THR A 271 0.37 -11.66 -7.08
C THR A 271 0.49 -11.49 -5.56
N ALA A 272 0.09 -10.34 -5.01
CA ALA A 272 0.11 -10.12 -3.57
C ALA A 272 -0.89 -11.04 -2.84
N PHE A 273 -2.07 -11.25 -3.41
CA PHE A 273 -3.06 -12.18 -2.87
C PHE A 273 -2.55 -13.63 -2.86
N GLN A 274 -1.85 -14.03 -3.92
CA GLN A 274 -1.23 -15.35 -4.09
C GLN A 274 0.09 -15.51 -3.33
N ASN A 275 0.31 -14.71 -2.27
CA ASN A 275 1.50 -14.73 -1.43
C ASN A 275 2.83 -14.53 -2.18
N GLY A 276 2.82 -13.61 -3.14
CA GLY A 276 3.98 -13.25 -3.95
C GLY A 276 4.14 -14.09 -5.21
N LYS A 277 3.36 -15.17 -5.38
CA LYS A 277 3.39 -15.99 -6.60
C LYS A 277 2.62 -15.30 -7.71
N ALA A 278 3.24 -15.12 -8.86
CA ALA A 278 2.59 -14.43 -9.96
C ALA A 278 2.14 -15.44 -11.03
N GLU A 279 0.84 -15.47 -11.31
CA GLU A 279 0.26 -16.25 -12.42
C GLU A 279 0.38 -15.48 -13.76
N TRP A 280 0.66 -14.18 -13.68
CA TRP A 280 0.68 -13.25 -14.82
C TRP A 280 2.08 -13.04 -15.43
N VAL A 281 3.14 -13.71 -14.94
CA VAL A 281 4.56 -13.43 -15.32
C VAL A 281 4.93 -13.92 -16.71
N ASP A 282 4.34 -15.03 -17.15
CA ASP A 282 4.69 -15.68 -18.43
C ASP A 282 4.01 -15.03 -19.65
N ASN A 283 3.23 -13.96 -19.45
CA ASN A 283 2.43 -13.33 -20.50
C ASN A 283 2.92 -11.91 -20.81
N GLU A 284 2.65 -11.45 -22.05
CA GLU A 284 3.09 -10.19 -22.72
C GLU A 284 2.96 -8.88 -21.88
N TYR A 285 2.25 -8.97 -20.77
CA TYR A 285 2.03 -7.98 -19.71
C TYR A 285 3.31 -7.43 -19.04
N TYR A 286 4.42 -8.13 -19.24
CA TYR A 286 5.74 -7.98 -18.62
C TYR A 286 6.48 -6.66 -18.93
N TRP A 287 6.18 -5.97 -20.04
CA TRP A 287 6.97 -4.81 -20.50
C TRP A 287 6.40 -3.44 -20.13
N ASP A 288 5.13 -3.37 -19.74
CA ASP A 288 4.44 -2.08 -19.63
C ASP A 288 4.36 -1.53 -18.20
N LEU A 289 4.68 -2.35 -17.19
CA LEU A 289 4.63 -1.97 -15.77
C LEU A 289 5.70 -0.92 -15.39
N ASP A 290 6.75 -0.75 -16.18
CA ASP A 290 7.78 0.29 -15.99
C ASP A 290 7.22 1.72 -16.14
N PHE A 291 6.06 1.89 -16.79
CA PHE A 291 5.48 3.22 -17.07
C PHE A 291 4.28 3.58 -16.19
N ALA A 292 3.74 2.63 -15.41
CA ALA A 292 2.52 2.84 -14.65
C ALA A 292 2.85 3.30 -13.22
N ASP A 293 2.76 4.62 -12.99
CA ASP A 293 2.54 5.13 -11.64
C ASP A 293 1.14 4.73 -11.17
N VAL A 294 1.04 3.59 -10.47
CA VAL A 294 -0.21 3.11 -9.86
C VAL A 294 -0.59 3.94 -8.62
N SER A 295 0.16 5.00 -8.31
CA SER A 295 -0.13 5.97 -7.26
C SER A 295 -0.86 7.18 -7.82
N THR A 296 -2.08 7.42 -7.35
CA THR A 296 -2.85 8.64 -7.67
C THR A 296 -2.41 9.87 -6.85
N ASP A 297 -1.32 9.77 -6.08
CA ASP A 297 -1.04 10.72 -4.98
C ASP A 297 -0.02 11.81 -5.33
N ASN A 298 0.49 11.84 -6.57
CA ASN A 298 1.59 12.71 -7.02
C ASN A 298 1.15 14.12 -7.44
N SER A 299 0.31 14.80 -6.66
CA SER A 299 0.03 16.24 -6.89
C SER A 299 0.96 17.12 -6.06
N ILE A 300 1.51 18.18 -6.65
CA ILE A 300 2.39 19.15 -5.96
C ILE A 300 1.70 19.76 -4.73
N VAL A 301 0.38 19.91 -4.79
CA VAL A 301 -0.44 20.42 -3.66
C VAL A 301 -0.51 19.40 -2.52
N ARG A 302 -0.50 18.09 -2.81
CA ARG A 302 -0.37 17.04 -1.78
C ARG A 302 1.04 16.97 -1.19
N MET A 303 2.08 17.25 -1.98
CA MET A 303 3.46 17.40 -1.47
C MET A 303 3.58 18.61 -0.52
N ILE A 304 2.92 19.73 -0.84
CA ILE A 304 2.85 20.91 0.05
C ILE A 304 2.00 20.61 1.29
N ALA A 305 0.89 19.88 1.17
CA ALA A 305 0.11 19.45 2.33
C ALA A 305 0.91 18.54 3.28
N ALA A 306 1.87 17.77 2.74
CA ALA A 306 2.79 16.97 3.53
C ALA A 306 3.81 17.81 4.34
N LEU A 307 3.92 19.14 4.12
CA LEU A 307 4.74 20.01 5.00
C LEU A 307 4.27 19.96 6.46
N GLY A 308 2.97 19.71 6.70
CA GLY A 308 2.46 19.48 8.05
C GLY A 308 3.09 18.25 8.74
N ILE A 309 3.62 17.27 7.99
CA ILE A 309 4.41 16.15 8.54
C ILE A 309 5.78 16.63 9.02
N LEU A 310 6.38 17.59 8.32
CA LEU A 310 7.69 18.16 8.68
C LEU A 310 7.61 19.06 9.92
N GLU A 311 6.46 19.72 10.13
CA GLU A 311 6.20 20.53 11.34
C GLU A 311 5.81 19.68 12.56
N ASP A 312 5.20 18.51 12.35
CA ASP A 312 4.82 17.56 13.41
C ASP A 312 6.01 16.80 14.00
N SER A 313 7.11 16.67 13.24
CA SER A 313 8.39 16.33 13.83
C SER A 313 8.90 17.57 14.56
N GLU A 314 8.89 17.55 15.89
CA GLU A 314 9.56 18.55 16.73
C GLU A 314 10.85 19.01 16.04
N PRO A 315 11.05 20.33 15.82
CA PRO A 315 12.28 20.83 15.23
C PRO A 315 13.46 20.23 15.97
N LEU A 316 14.40 19.63 15.23
CA LEU A 316 15.64 19.14 15.83
C LEU A 316 16.22 20.27 16.68
N PRO A 317 16.53 20.04 17.97
CA PRO A 317 17.07 21.09 18.81
C PRO A 317 18.28 21.72 18.10
N ALA A 318 18.36 23.06 18.09
CA ALA A 318 19.47 23.78 17.47
C ALA A 318 20.84 23.41 18.07
N HIS A 319 20.84 22.73 19.22
CA HIS A 319 22.01 22.24 19.92
C HIS A 319 21.80 20.79 20.39
N GLY A 320 22.35 19.84 19.62
CA GLY A 320 22.53 18.45 20.03
C GLY A 320 21.25 17.60 20.10
N PRO A 321 21.40 16.25 20.11
CA PRO A 321 20.26 15.35 20.17
C PRO A 321 19.43 15.55 21.46
N PRO A 322 18.11 15.31 21.43
CA PRO A 322 17.28 15.31 22.63
C PRO A 322 17.89 14.37 23.69
N SER A 323 17.69 14.68 24.98
CA SER A 323 18.34 13.99 26.11
C SER A 323 18.02 12.48 26.23
N LYS A 324 17.14 11.97 25.36
CA LYS A 324 16.77 10.57 25.26
C LYS A 324 16.63 10.17 23.79
N SER A 325 17.19 9.00 23.49
CA SER A 325 17.05 8.33 22.20
C SER A 325 15.61 7.85 21.97
N HIS A 326 15.04 8.16 20.81
CA HIS A 326 13.65 7.83 20.48
C HIS A 326 13.48 7.28 19.07
N LEU A 327 12.53 6.36 18.91
CA LEU A 327 12.09 5.82 17.64
C LEU A 327 10.61 6.18 17.43
N PHE A 328 10.34 6.95 16.37
CA PHE A 328 9.00 7.39 16.00
C PHE A 328 8.60 6.73 14.67
N VAL A 329 7.44 6.10 14.64
CA VAL A 329 6.86 5.53 13.43
C VAL A 329 5.51 6.16 13.18
N SER A 330 5.30 6.64 11.97
CA SER A 330 4.06 7.17 11.49
C SER A 330 3.58 6.33 10.32
N SER A 331 2.36 5.83 10.39
CA SER A 331 1.75 5.00 9.35
C SER A 331 0.42 5.53 8.83
#